data_AF-A0AAW2K4E2-F1
#
_entry.id   AF-A0AAW2K4E2-F1
#
_cell.length_a   1.000
_cell.length_b   1.000
_cell.length_c   1.000
_cell.angle_alpha   90.00
_cell.angle_beta   90.00
_cell.angle_gamma   90.00
#
_symmetry.space_group_name_H-M   'P 1'
#
loop_
_entity.id
_entity.type
_entity.pdbx_description
1 polymer ?
#
loop_
_entity_poly.entity_id
_entity_poly.type
_entity_poly.pdbx_seq_one_letter_code
_entity_poly.pdbx_strand_id
1 'polypeptide(L)'
;MQMGQRTLVIITSSELIHEALVQKGPLFASRPADSPIRLIFSVGKCAINSAEYGPLWRSLRRNFVTELINPTRIKQCSWIRNWAMENHMKRLQDEASRVGYVEVMSNCRLTICSILICLCFGVKVSEDRIKVIESVLKEVMLMTTPKLPDFLPVLTPLFRRQVKAAKELRRKQLECLVR
;
A
#
# COMPACT_ATOMS: atom_id res chain seq x y z
N MET A 1 22.33 3.37 14.74
CA MET A 1 21.81 2.26 15.56
C MET A 1 22.10 0.94 14.85
N GLN A 2 22.56 -0.09 15.56
CA GLN A 2 22.68 -1.44 14.99
C GLN A 2 21.43 -2.25 15.34
N MET A 3 20.80 -2.85 14.33
CA MET A 3 19.62 -3.70 14.51
C MET A 3 19.89 -5.06 13.85
N GLY A 4 20.25 -6.04 14.68
CA GLY A 4 20.77 -7.32 14.22
C GLY A 4 22.06 -7.11 13.41
N GLN A 5 22.05 -7.56 12.15
CA GLN A 5 23.17 -7.43 11.22
C GLN A 5 23.10 -6.16 10.35
N ARG A 6 22.07 -5.31 10.53
CA ARG A 6 21.86 -4.11 9.71
C ARG A 6 22.15 -2.84 10.51
N THR A 7 22.89 -1.93 9.87
CA THR A 7 23.09 -0.57 10.36
C THR A 7 21.97 0.33 9.90
N LEU A 8 21.29 0.97 10.85
CA LEU A 8 20.29 1.99 10.58
C LEU A 8 20.83 3.37 11.00
N VAL A 9 20.78 4.29 10.05
CA VAL A 9 21.02 5.72 10.29
C VAL A 9 19.66 6.40 10.33
N ILE A 10 19.33 7.00 11.48
CA ILE A 10 18.07 7.71 11.69
C ILE A 10 18.38 9.20 11.53
N ILE A 11 17.69 9.83 10.59
CA ILE A 11 17.83 11.26 10.33
C ILE A 11 16.57 11.95 10.84
N THR A 12 16.73 12.90 11.77
CA THR A 12 15.62 13.63 12.41
C THR A 12 15.61 15.13 12.16
N SER A 13 16.73 15.72 11.70
CA SER A 13 16.82 17.15 11.37
C SER A 13 16.25 17.41 9.97
N SER A 14 15.48 18.51 9.84
CA SER A 14 14.93 18.96 8.56
C SER A 14 15.99 19.22 7.51
N GLU A 15 17.12 19.81 7.93
CA GLU A 15 18.25 20.16 7.08
C GLU A 15 18.86 18.90 6.48
N LEU A 16 19.12 17.90 7.33
CA LEU A 16 19.67 16.61 6.90
C LEU A 16 18.68 15.79 6.07
N ILE A 17 17.38 15.86 6.37
CA ILE A 17 16.33 15.21 5.56
C ILE A 17 16.30 15.84 4.16
N HIS A 18 16.35 17.16 4.07
CA HIS A 18 16.40 17.87 2.79
C HIS A 18 17.67 17.55 2.01
N GLU A 19 18.83 17.53 2.68
CA GLU A 19 20.09 17.13 2.07
C GLU A 19 20.01 15.71 1.51
N ALA A 20 19.52 14.74 2.29
CA ALA A 20 19.47 13.34 1.88
C ALA A 20 18.41 13.06 0.78
N LEU A 21 17.20 13.59 0.93
CA LEU A 21 16.06 13.23 0.07
C LEU A 21 15.92 14.13 -1.16
N VAL A 22 16.46 15.35 -1.12
CA VAL A 22 16.36 16.33 -2.23
C VAL A 22 17.72 16.53 -2.88
N GLN A 23 18.70 17.08 -2.17
CA GLN A 23 20.00 17.45 -2.75
C GLN A 23 20.79 16.22 -3.20
N LYS A 24 20.80 15.17 -2.38
CA LYS A 24 21.45 13.88 -2.63
C LYS A 24 20.44 12.77 -2.95
N GLY A 25 19.24 13.14 -3.39
CA GLY A 25 18.12 12.22 -3.63
C GLY A 25 18.49 10.93 -4.38
N PRO A 26 19.17 11.00 -5.55
CA PRO A 26 19.57 9.80 -6.30
C PRO A 26 20.46 8.82 -5.52
N LEU A 27 21.29 9.30 -4.58
CA LEU A 27 22.17 8.47 -3.77
C LEU A 27 21.39 7.63 -2.75
N PHE A 28 20.32 8.19 -2.20
CA PHE A 28 19.48 7.56 -1.16
C PHE A 28 18.12 7.06 -1.69
N ALA A 29 17.88 7.14 -3.00
CA ALA A 29 16.59 6.80 -3.59
C ALA A 29 16.29 5.29 -3.64
N SER A 30 17.31 4.44 -3.50
CA SER A 30 17.13 2.98 -3.60
C SER A 30 16.36 2.39 -2.40
N ARG A 31 16.01 1.11 -2.50
CA ARG A 31 15.30 0.36 -1.45
C ARG A 31 16.19 -0.74 -0.89
N PRO A 32 16.14 -1.01 0.43
CA PRO A 32 16.85 -2.14 1.01
C PRO A 32 16.43 -3.47 0.37
N ALA A 33 17.26 -4.49 0.53
CA ALA A 33 16.89 -5.85 0.13
C ALA A 33 15.63 -6.32 0.89
N ASP A 34 14.61 -6.69 0.11
CA ASP A 34 13.38 -7.29 0.61
C ASP A 34 13.67 -8.64 1.25
N SER A 35 12.90 -8.98 2.27
CA SER A 35 12.88 -10.33 2.80
C SER A 35 12.04 -11.27 1.94
N PRO A 36 12.16 -12.60 2.12
CA PRO A 36 11.40 -13.57 1.33
C PRO A 36 9.88 -13.33 1.36
N ILE A 37 9.36 -12.81 2.48
CA ILE A 37 7.92 -12.48 2.61
C ILE A 37 7.58 -11.25 1.78
N ARG A 38 8.37 -10.18 1.84
CA ARG A 38 8.13 -8.96 1.06
C ARG A 38 8.23 -9.22 -0.45
N LEU A 39 9.16 -10.07 -0.88
CA LEU A 39 9.32 -10.47 -2.29
C LEU A 39 8.05 -11.07 -2.90
N ILE A 40 7.25 -11.79 -2.11
CA ILE A 40 5.98 -12.38 -2.56
C ILE A 40 4.97 -11.30 -2.94
N PHE A 41 4.95 -10.19 -2.20
CA PHE A 41 4.01 -9.08 -2.41
C PHE A 41 4.55 -7.98 -3.33
N SER A 42 5.87 -7.91 -3.51
CA SER A 42 6.54 -6.95 -4.41
C SER A 42 6.74 -7.45 -5.83
N VAL A 43 6.20 -8.62 -6.18
CA VAL A 43 6.39 -9.24 -7.51
C VAL A 43 7.89 -9.33 -7.85
N GLY A 44 8.69 -9.80 -6.89
CA GLY A 44 10.14 -9.87 -7.05
C GLY A 44 10.81 -8.50 -7.26
N LYS A 45 10.39 -7.47 -6.51
CA LYS A 45 10.79 -6.07 -6.66
C LYS A 45 10.34 -5.38 -7.95
N CYS A 46 9.32 -5.88 -8.65
CA CYS A 46 8.68 -5.21 -9.78
C CYS A 46 7.47 -4.36 -9.34
N ALA A 47 7.68 -3.44 -8.38
CA ALA A 47 6.65 -2.51 -7.93
C ALA A 47 7.26 -1.16 -7.53
N ILE A 48 6.51 -0.07 -7.69
CA ILE A 48 7.01 1.31 -7.47
C ILE A 48 7.55 1.53 -6.04
N ASN A 49 6.95 0.88 -5.05
CA ASN A 49 7.34 1.03 -3.64
C ASN A 49 8.56 0.19 -3.22
N SER A 50 8.91 -0.85 -3.98
CA SER A 50 9.94 -1.85 -3.63
C SER A 50 11.10 -1.95 -4.62
N ALA A 51 10.92 -1.52 -5.87
CA ALA A 51 11.96 -1.62 -6.89
C ALA A 51 13.19 -0.80 -6.49
N GLU A 52 14.36 -1.33 -6.80
CA GLU A 52 15.62 -0.61 -6.65
C GLU A 52 15.66 0.59 -7.58
N TYR A 53 16.34 1.65 -7.14
CA TYR A 53 16.44 2.85 -7.95
C TYR A 53 17.25 2.56 -9.23
N GLY A 54 16.61 2.75 -10.38
CA GLY A 54 17.19 2.39 -11.67
C GLY A 54 16.18 2.53 -12.80
N PRO A 55 16.50 2.03 -14.02
CA PRO A 55 15.63 2.14 -15.19
C PRO A 55 14.22 1.57 -14.99
N LEU A 56 14.09 0.43 -14.30
CA LEU A 56 12.80 -0.18 -13.99
C LEU A 56 11.94 0.74 -13.13
N TRP A 57 12.45 1.16 -11.97
CA TRP A 57 11.72 2.05 -11.06
C TRP A 57 11.36 3.38 -11.73
N ARG A 58 12.29 3.99 -12.49
CA ARG A 58 12.05 5.25 -13.20
C ARG A 58 10.91 5.11 -14.22
N SER A 59 10.88 4.02 -14.98
CA SER A 59 9.81 3.75 -15.94
C SER A 59 8.47 3.52 -15.25
N LEU A 60 8.40 2.70 -14.20
CA LEU A 60 7.18 2.47 -13.43
C LEU A 60 6.65 3.78 -12.81
N ARG A 61 7.54 4.57 -12.19
CA ARG A 61 7.19 5.84 -11.56
C ARG A 61 6.73 6.87 -12.57
N ARG A 62 7.43 7.00 -13.70
CA ARG A 62 7.05 7.92 -14.79
C ARG A 62 5.67 7.57 -15.32
N ASN A 63 5.44 6.31 -15.70
CA ASN A 63 4.15 5.88 -16.24
C ASN A 63 3.00 6.14 -15.25
N PHE A 64 3.21 5.87 -13.95
CA PHE A 64 2.21 6.14 -12.94
C PHE A 64 1.86 7.63 -12.79
N VAL A 65 2.88 8.51 -12.80
CA VAL A 65 2.65 9.96 -12.72
C VAL A 65 2.02 10.50 -13.99
N THR A 66 2.53 10.10 -15.16
CA THR A 66 2.07 10.63 -16.44
C THR A 66 0.68 10.14 -16.80
N GLU A 67 0.34 8.88 -16.50
CA GLU A 67 -0.93 8.29 -16.94
C GLU A 67 -2.05 8.34 -15.90
N LEU A 68 -1.72 8.31 -14.61
CA LEU A 68 -2.72 8.21 -13.54
C LEU A 68 -2.79 9.45 -12.66
N ILE A 69 -1.65 9.96 -12.20
CA ILE A 69 -1.58 11.12 -11.28
C ILE A 69 -1.12 12.38 -12.02
N ASN A 70 -1.84 12.73 -13.09
CA ASN A 70 -1.70 14.03 -13.74
C ASN A 70 -2.97 14.89 -13.51
N PRO A 71 -2.87 16.23 -13.51
CA PRO A 71 -4.01 17.10 -13.24
C PRO A 71 -5.23 16.86 -14.14
N THR A 72 -5.00 16.58 -15.43
CA THR A 72 -6.06 16.30 -16.40
C THR A 72 -6.84 15.04 -16.04
N ARG A 73 -6.13 13.95 -15.72
CA ARG A 73 -6.72 12.67 -15.27
C ARG A 73 -7.45 12.81 -13.94
N ILE A 74 -6.86 13.52 -12.98
CA ILE A 74 -7.50 13.79 -11.67
C ILE A 74 -8.81 14.57 -11.84
N LYS A 75 -8.86 15.50 -12.81
CA LYS A 75 -10.08 16.25 -13.16
C LYS A 75 -11.11 15.37 -13.88
N GLN A 76 -10.67 14.54 -14.84
CA GLN A 76 -11.55 13.59 -15.54
C GLN A 76 -12.19 12.59 -14.57
N CYS A 77 -11.47 12.14 -13.54
CA CYS A 77 -11.96 11.22 -12.52
C CYS A 77 -12.67 11.93 -11.34
N SER A 78 -13.01 13.22 -11.46
CA SER A 78 -13.68 13.98 -10.38
C SER A 78 -15.02 13.38 -9.97
N TRP A 79 -15.75 12.79 -10.92
CA TRP A 79 -17.01 12.11 -10.66
C TRP A 79 -16.88 10.95 -9.65
N ILE A 80 -15.73 10.26 -9.61
CA ILE A 80 -15.48 9.17 -8.64
C ILE A 80 -15.48 9.72 -7.23
N ARG A 81 -14.87 10.89 -7.01
CA ARG A 81 -14.85 11.55 -5.69
C ARG A 81 -16.24 12.01 -5.29
N ASN A 82 -17.00 12.63 -6.19
CA ASN A 82 -18.35 13.09 -5.89
C ASN A 82 -19.26 11.90 -5.50
N TRP A 83 -19.28 10.86 -6.33
CA TRP A 83 -20.01 9.62 -6.05
C TRP A 83 -19.62 8.98 -4.71
N ALA A 84 -18.31 8.88 -4.43
CA ALA A 84 -17.82 8.26 -3.20
C ALA A 84 -18.17 9.10 -1.96
N MET A 85 -18.19 10.44 -2.08
CA MET A 85 -18.57 11.36 -1.00
C MET A 85 -20.07 11.36 -0.73
N GLU A 86 -20.89 11.31 -1.78
CA GLU A 86 -22.36 11.17 -1.64
C GLU A 86 -22.70 9.86 -0.91
N ASN A 87 -22.12 8.75 -1.34
CA ASN A 87 -22.29 7.45 -0.67
C ASN A 87 -21.76 7.46 0.75
N HIS A 88 -20.63 8.11 1.00
CA HIS A 88 -20.07 8.26 2.35
C HIS A 88 -21.06 8.99 3.26
N MET A 89 -21.55 10.16 2.85
CA MET A 89 -22.45 10.97 3.66
C MET A 89 -23.77 10.26 3.96
N LYS A 90 -24.35 9.61 2.95
CA LYS A 90 -25.56 8.80 3.12
C LYS A 90 -25.35 7.72 4.18
N ARG A 91 -24.22 7.01 4.12
CA ARG A 91 -23.89 5.96 5.08
C ARG A 91 -23.71 6.49 6.51
N LEU A 92 -23.08 7.65 6.69
CA LEU A 92 -22.97 8.27 8.02
C LEU A 92 -24.35 8.64 8.59
N GLN A 93 -25.24 9.19 7.76
CA GLN A 93 -26.60 9.56 8.15
C GLN A 93 -27.44 8.34 8.53
N ASP A 94 -27.38 7.28 7.72
CA ASP A 94 -28.08 6.03 7.97
C ASP A 94 -27.57 5.36 9.26
N GLU A 95 -26.25 5.32 9.48
CA GLU A 95 -25.64 4.76 10.68
C GLU A 95 -25.99 5.57 11.94
N ALA A 96 -25.88 6.89 11.87
CA ALA A 96 -26.25 7.79 12.97
C ALA A 96 -27.73 7.63 13.36
N SER A 97 -28.62 7.54 12.36
CA SER A 97 -30.07 7.40 12.60
C SER A 97 -30.42 6.04 13.20
N ARG A 98 -29.72 4.97 12.81
CA ARG A 98 -30.00 3.61 13.28
C ARG A 98 -29.39 3.30 14.64
N VAL A 99 -28.17 3.78 14.90
CA VAL A 99 -27.35 3.36 16.06
C VAL A 99 -27.11 4.51 17.05
N GLY A 100 -27.32 5.77 16.65
CA GLY A 100 -27.09 6.95 17.48
C GLY A 100 -25.64 7.45 17.51
N TYR A 101 -24.71 6.75 16.84
CA TYR A 101 -23.31 7.16 16.66
C TYR A 101 -22.77 6.66 15.31
N VAL A 102 -21.56 7.08 14.96
CA VAL A 102 -20.92 6.75 13.68
C VAL A 102 -19.47 6.28 13.90
N GLU A 103 -19.09 5.15 13.32
CA GLU A 103 -17.68 4.72 13.31
C GLU A 103 -16.91 5.40 12.16
N VAL A 104 -16.37 6.59 12.43
CA VAL A 104 -15.71 7.44 11.42
C VAL A 104 -14.58 6.71 10.68
N MET A 105 -13.71 5.99 11.40
CA MET A 105 -12.55 5.33 10.79
C MET A 105 -12.93 4.18 9.85
N SER A 106 -13.96 3.41 10.18
CA SER A 106 -14.49 2.36 9.30
C SER A 106 -15.06 2.97 8.02
N ASN A 107 -15.88 4.02 8.15
CA ASN A 107 -16.47 4.72 7.03
C ASN A 107 -15.44 5.38 6.09
N CYS A 108 -14.40 6.00 6.65
CA CYS A 108 -13.31 6.58 5.87
C CYS A 108 -12.52 5.52 5.10
N ARG A 109 -12.18 4.40 5.75
CA ARG A 109 -11.47 3.28 5.10
C ARG A 109 -12.28 2.72 3.93
N LEU A 110 -13.57 2.47 4.14
CA LEU A 110 -14.45 1.97 3.09
C LEU A 110 -14.51 2.93 1.90
N THR A 111 -14.69 4.24 2.15
CA THR A 111 -14.71 5.26 1.09
C THR A 111 -13.40 5.37 0.33
N ILE A 112 -12.25 5.35 1.00
CA ILE A 112 -10.93 5.36 0.35
C ILE A 112 -10.77 4.11 -0.52
N CYS A 113 -11.11 2.93 0.00
CA CYS A 113 -11.07 1.69 -0.77
C CYS A 113 -11.98 1.75 -2.01
N SER A 114 -13.21 2.27 -1.89
CA SER A 114 -14.12 2.47 -3.03
C SER A 114 -13.51 3.35 -4.12
N ILE A 115 -12.90 4.48 -3.73
CA ILE A 115 -12.25 5.41 -4.67
C ILE A 115 -11.08 4.72 -5.38
N LEU A 116 -10.21 4.04 -4.63
CA LEU A 116 -9.04 3.37 -5.18
C LEU A 116 -9.42 2.22 -6.12
N ILE A 117 -10.40 1.39 -5.74
CA ILE A 117 -10.90 0.30 -6.60
C ILE A 117 -11.50 0.88 -7.89
N CYS A 118 -12.30 1.93 -7.79
CA CYS A 118 -12.91 2.55 -8.96
C CYS A 118 -11.85 3.21 -9.87
N LEU A 119 -10.81 3.83 -9.30
CA LEU A 119 -9.69 4.38 -10.08
C LEU A 119 -8.85 3.29 -10.76
N CYS A 120 -8.62 2.17 -10.10
CA CYS A 120 -7.79 1.09 -10.66
C CYS A 120 -8.52 0.24 -11.70
N PHE A 121 -9.81 -0.04 -11.49
CA PHE A 121 -10.56 -1.01 -12.29
C PHE A 121 -11.70 -0.38 -13.11
N GLY A 122 -12.02 0.90 -12.90
CA GLY A 122 -13.11 1.58 -13.60
C GLY A 122 -14.52 1.13 -13.18
N VAL A 123 -14.65 0.29 -12.15
CA VAL A 123 -15.92 -0.32 -11.74
C VAL A 123 -16.36 0.14 -10.36
N LYS A 124 -17.68 0.27 -10.19
CA LYS A 124 -18.32 0.43 -8.88
C LYS A 124 -18.56 -0.96 -8.30
N VAL A 125 -18.03 -1.21 -7.12
CA VAL A 125 -18.13 -2.49 -6.44
C VAL A 125 -19.08 -2.37 -5.25
N SER A 126 -19.79 -3.46 -4.91
CA SER A 126 -20.66 -3.48 -3.74
C SER A 126 -19.86 -3.28 -2.45
N GLU A 127 -20.46 -2.65 -1.45
CA GLU A 127 -19.78 -2.37 -0.18
C GLU A 127 -19.29 -3.64 0.52
N ASP A 128 -20.08 -4.73 0.47
CA ASP A 128 -19.68 -6.01 1.07
C ASP A 128 -18.42 -6.57 0.43
N ARG A 129 -18.32 -6.46 -0.90
CA ARG A 129 -17.11 -6.89 -1.61
C ARG A 129 -15.93 -5.96 -1.32
N ILE A 130 -16.15 -4.66 -1.16
CA ILE A 130 -15.09 -3.72 -0.75
C ILE A 130 -14.59 -4.05 0.65
N LYS A 131 -15.47 -4.38 1.62
CA LYS A 131 -15.07 -4.81 2.97
C LYS A 131 -14.19 -6.06 2.93
N VAL A 132 -14.51 -7.02 2.06
CA VAL A 132 -13.67 -8.21 1.85
C VAL A 132 -12.29 -7.81 1.29
N ILE A 133 -12.25 -6.95 0.27
CA ILE A 133 -10.98 -6.45 -0.31
C ILE A 133 -10.16 -5.71 0.76
N GLU A 134 -10.79 -4.81 1.52
CA GLU A 134 -10.16 -4.06 2.61
C GLU A 134 -9.54 -5.00 3.65
N SER A 135 -10.29 -6.01 4.10
CA SER A 135 -9.80 -7.00 5.06
C SER A 135 -8.56 -7.71 4.54
N VAL A 136 -8.57 -8.15 3.27
CA VAL A 136 -7.43 -8.83 2.67
C VAL A 136 -6.23 -7.89 2.53
N LEU A 137 -6.45 -6.64 2.11
CA LEU A 137 -5.37 -5.65 2.02
C LEU A 137 -4.76 -5.32 3.39
N LYS A 138 -5.59 -5.27 4.45
CA LYS A 138 -5.12 -5.10 5.83
C LYS A 138 -4.25 -6.28 6.28
N GLU A 139 -4.68 -7.52 6.00
CA GLU A 139 -3.86 -8.72 6.26
C GLU A 139 -2.52 -8.65 5.53
N VAL A 140 -2.50 -8.19 4.27
CA VAL A 140 -1.27 -8.02 3.48
C VAL A 140 -0.35 -6.98 4.11
N MET A 141 -0.88 -5.83 4.52
CA MET A 141 -0.10 -4.79 5.20
C MET A 141 0.56 -5.34 6.47
N LEU A 142 -0.19 -6.06 7.30
CA LEU A 142 0.34 -6.69 8.51
C LEU A 142 1.41 -7.75 8.20
N MET A 143 1.21 -8.57 7.17
CA MET A 143 2.17 -9.61 6.78
C MET A 143 3.52 -9.04 6.32
N THR A 144 3.50 -7.86 5.68
CA THR A 144 4.69 -7.20 5.13
C THR A 144 5.42 -6.29 6.12
N THR A 145 4.92 -6.13 7.34
CA THR A 145 5.64 -5.40 8.40
C THR A 145 7.05 -5.96 8.61
N PRO A 146 8.04 -5.13 8.98
CA PRO A 146 9.39 -5.60 9.24
C PRO A 146 9.40 -6.68 10.33
N LYS A 147 10.06 -7.81 10.07
CA LYS A 147 10.17 -8.94 11.01
C LYS A 147 11.62 -9.24 11.34
N LEU A 148 11.83 -10.09 12.35
CA LEU A 148 13.17 -10.47 12.80
C LEU A 148 14.11 -10.96 11.66
N PRO A 149 13.67 -11.77 10.68
CA PRO A 149 14.52 -12.17 9.55
C PRO A 149 15.03 -11.02 8.69
N ASP A 150 14.33 -9.88 8.68
CA ASP A 150 14.73 -8.70 7.92
C ASP A 150 15.98 -8.03 8.51
N PHE A 151 16.21 -8.23 9.81
CA PHE A 151 17.37 -7.71 10.56
C PHE A 151 18.41 -8.79 10.85
N LEU A 152 17.98 -10.07 10.92
CA LEU A 152 18.82 -11.25 11.15
C LEU A 152 18.52 -12.35 10.10
N PRO A 153 19.02 -12.21 8.87
CA PRO A 153 18.77 -13.17 7.79
C PRO A 153 19.15 -14.63 8.12
N VAL A 154 20.09 -14.84 9.03
CA VAL A 154 20.48 -16.19 9.52
C VAL A 154 19.30 -16.95 10.10
N LEU A 155 18.31 -16.26 10.68
CA LEU A 155 17.12 -16.88 11.27
C LEU A 155 16.04 -17.22 10.23
N THR A 156 16.17 -16.80 8.97
CA THR A 156 15.17 -17.01 7.90
C THR A 156 14.63 -18.45 7.82
N PRO A 157 15.44 -19.53 7.96
CA PRO A 157 14.94 -20.90 7.92
C PRO A 157 13.88 -21.24 8.98
N LEU A 158 13.87 -20.54 10.12
CA LEU A 158 12.89 -20.75 11.20
C LEU A 158 11.51 -20.18 10.86
N PHE A 159 11.42 -19.29 9.87
CA PHE A 159 10.19 -18.56 9.52
C PHE A 159 9.43 -19.19 8.34
N ARG A 160 9.72 -20.45 7.98
CA ARG A 160 9.05 -21.20 6.88
C ARG A 160 7.52 -21.19 6.98
N ARG A 161 6.97 -21.30 8.20
CA ARG A 161 5.50 -21.23 8.43
C ARG A 161 4.92 -19.88 8.00
N GLN A 162 5.61 -18.78 8.29
CA GLN A 162 5.17 -17.44 7.90
C GLN A 162 5.29 -17.23 6.39
N VAL A 163 6.32 -17.79 5.74
CA VAL A 163 6.43 -17.77 4.28
C VAL A 163 5.27 -18.54 3.64
N LYS A 164 4.89 -19.70 4.19
CA LYS A 164 3.71 -20.45 3.72
C LYS A 164 2.42 -19.62 3.87
N ALA A 165 2.21 -18.99 5.02
CA ALA A 165 1.07 -18.11 5.25
C ALA A 165 1.05 -16.91 4.31
N ALA A 166 2.22 -16.32 4.01
CA ALA A 166 2.35 -15.22 3.05
C ALA A 166 1.96 -15.62 1.63
N LYS A 167 2.38 -16.81 1.18
CA LYS A 167 1.99 -17.36 -0.14
C LYS A 167 0.48 -17.57 -0.23
N GLU A 168 -0.11 -18.14 0.81
CA GLU A 168 -1.56 -18.37 0.87
C GLU A 168 -2.35 -17.05 0.86
N LEU A 169 -1.91 -16.07 1.64
CA LEU A 169 -2.50 -14.74 1.63
C LEU A 169 -2.36 -14.05 0.27
N ARG A 170 -1.22 -14.23 -0.41
CA ARG A 170 -1.02 -13.71 -1.77
C ARG A 170 -1.99 -14.35 -2.77
N ARG A 171 -2.26 -15.65 -2.66
CA ARG A 171 -3.28 -16.35 -3.47
C ARG A 171 -4.66 -15.75 -3.23
N LYS A 172 -5.07 -15.63 -1.95
CA LYS A 172 -6.34 -15.00 -1.54
C LYS A 172 -6.47 -13.57 -2.08
N GLN A 173 -5.39 -12.78 -2.02
CA GLN A 173 -5.35 -11.42 -2.56
C GLN A 173 -5.62 -11.38 -4.07
N LEU A 174 -4.97 -12.25 -4.85
CA LEU A 174 -5.16 -12.29 -6.30
C LEU A 174 -6.58 -12.72 -6.66
N GLU A 175 -7.12 -13.74 -6.00
CA GLU A 175 -8.48 -14.22 -6.24
C GLU A 175 -9.55 -13.17 -5.92
N CYS A 176 -9.30 -12.33 -4.92
CA CYS A 176 -10.21 -11.26 -4.53
C CYS A 176 -10.29 -10.14 -5.59
N LEU A 177 -9.18 -9.85 -6.28
CA LEU A 177 -9.07 -8.74 -7.23
C LEU A 177 -9.40 -9.11 -8.69
N VAL A 178 -9.30 -10.39 -9.07
CA VAL A 178 -9.46 -10.84 -10.47
C VAL A 178 -10.89 -11.29 -10.80
N ARG A 179 -11.76 -11.49 -9.82
CA ARG A 179 -13.16 -11.90 -10.02
C ARG A 179 -14.15 -10.76 -10.25
#